data_AF-A0A2E0GZB6-F1
#
_entry.id   AF-A0A2E0GZB6-F1
#
_cell.length_a   1.000
_cell.length_b   1.000
_cell.length_c   1.000
_cell.angle_alpha   90.00
_cell.angle_beta   90.00
_cell.angle_gamma   90.00
#
_symmetry.space_group_name_H-M   'P 1'
#
loop_
_entity.id
_entity.type
_entity.pdbx_description
1 polymer ?
#
loop_
_entity_poly.entity_id
_entity_poly.type
_entity_poly.pdbx_seq_one_letter_code
_entity_poly.pdbx_strand_id
1 'polypeptide(L)'
;HDIEVDSENITIGIEYFLDKNNKFKPSDLPSYVLDRYTPKHLSSTILSTFFSQFNIYDQSDQSMINEMIAFGKLYYIISEILPCVNHNIILGYSLEDFDRIQENEAFIYSYFIQNELLFNQKEEVKKKYLDERPKTFEISSQIPGRIGRWLGYQIVSSFMESSSYSYEELLLESDYSKIFYSSNYKPI
;
A
#
# COMPACT_ATOMS: atom_id res chain seq x y z
N HIS A 1 16.13 -11.51 -7.54
CA HIS A 1 14.93 -10.66 -7.47
C HIS A 1 13.75 -11.57 -7.20
N ASP A 2 12.79 -11.08 -6.42
CA ASP A 2 11.58 -11.81 -6.04
C ASP A 2 10.58 -11.92 -7.19
N ILE A 3 10.21 -10.80 -7.81
CA ILE A 3 9.35 -10.74 -8.98
C ILE A 3 9.91 -9.71 -9.97
N GLU A 4 10.00 -10.09 -11.23
CA GLU A 4 10.37 -9.21 -12.33
C GLU A 4 9.33 -9.32 -13.44
N VAL A 5 8.93 -8.17 -13.98
CA VAL A 5 7.96 -8.07 -15.08
C VAL A 5 8.65 -7.33 -16.21
N ASP A 6 8.71 -7.99 -17.37
CA ASP A 6 9.12 -7.38 -18.63
C ASP A 6 7.94 -7.40 -19.63
N SER A 7 8.17 -6.97 -20.87
CA SER A 7 7.11 -6.84 -21.87
C SER A 7 6.42 -8.16 -22.24
N GLU A 8 7.05 -9.30 -22.01
CA GLU A 8 6.55 -10.61 -22.44
C GLU A 8 6.46 -11.63 -21.29
N ASN A 9 7.18 -11.42 -20.19
CA ASN A 9 7.37 -12.42 -19.14
C ASN A 9 7.15 -11.85 -17.73
N ILE A 10 6.66 -12.74 -16.86
CA ILE A 10 6.68 -12.55 -15.41
C ILE A 10 7.60 -13.62 -14.83
N THR A 11 8.74 -13.20 -14.29
CA THR A 11 9.72 -14.09 -13.64
C THR A 11 9.51 -14.05 -12.13
N ILE A 12 9.45 -15.23 -11.50
CA ILE A 12 9.14 -15.37 -10.07
C ILE A 12 10.22 -16.22 -9.40
N GLY A 13 10.88 -15.65 -8.38
CA GLY A 13 11.73 -16.38 -7.43
C GLY A 13 10.87 -17.07 -6.39
N ILE A 14 10.45 -18.32 -6.67
CA ILE A 14 9.53 -19.08 -5.80
C ILE A 14 10.06 -19.29 -4.37
N GLU A 15 11.38 -19.29 -4.20
CA GLU A 15 12.06 -19.40 -2.90
C GLU A 15 11.73 -18.24 -1.96
N TYR A 16 11.45 -17.05 -2.51
CA TYR A 16 11.01 -15.91 -1.73
C TYR A 16 9.63 -16.18 -1.11
N PHE A 17 8.75 -16.93 -1.77
CA PHE A 17 7.37 -17.16 -1.32
C PHE A 17 7.17 -18.48 -0.57
N LEU A 18 8.24 -19.17 -0.16
CA LEU A 18 8.14 -20.32 0.74
C LEU A 18 7.72 -19.90 2.16
N ASP A 19 7.33 -20.87 3.00
CA ASP A 19 7.05 -20.60 4.41
C ASP A 19 8.24 -19.96 5.13
N LYS A 20 7.96 -19.09 6.12
CA LYS A 20 8.97 -18.27 6.82
C LYS A 20 10.16 -19.06 7.35
N ASN A 21 9.94 -20.28 7.84
CA ASN A 21 10.97 -21.14 8.45
C ASN A 21 11.66 -22.07 7.44
N ASN A 22 11.40 -21.92 6.14
CA ASN A 22 12.01 -22.76 5.12
C ASN A 22 13.50 -22.43 4.92
N LYS A 23 14.37 -23.44 4.94
CA LYS A 23 15.83 -23.28 4.80
C LYS A 23 16.29 -22.68 3.47
N PHE A 24 15.46 -22.72 2.43
CA PHE A 24 15.77 -22.17 1.11
C PHE A 24 15.32 -20.71 0.95
N LYS A 25 14.64 -20.16 1.96
CA LYS A 25 14.19 -18.78 1.95
C LYS A 25 15.41 -17.83 2.08
N PRO A 26 15.44 -16.72 1.31
CA PRO A 26 16.50 -15.72 1.45
C PRO A 26 16.62 -15.20 2.89
N SER A 27 17.84 -15.25 3.44
CA SER A 27 18.13 -14.91 4.84
C SER A 27 18.60 -13.47 5.05
N ASP A 28 18.76 -12.72 3.97
CA ASP A 28 19.23 -11.33 3.92
C ASP A 28 18.11 -10.30 4.14
N LEU A 29 16.85 -10.72 4.08
CA LEU A 29 15.70 -9.85 4.30
C LEU A 29 15.31 -9.77 5.79
N PRO A 30 14.92 -8.58 6.29
CA PRO A 30 14.39 -8.43 7.64
C PRO A 30 13.14 -9.29 7.89
N SER A 31 12.95 -9.78 9.11
CA SER A 31 11.86 -10.70 9.44
C SER A 31 10.47 -10.15 9.13
N TYR A 32 10.25 -8.85 9.33
CA TYR A 32 8.97 -8.17 9.07
C TYR A 32 8.67 -8.06 7.56
N VAL A 33 9.69 -8.06 6.71
CA VAL A 33 9.53 -8.17 5.26
C VAL A 33 9.12 -9.60 4.93
N LEU A 34 9.84 -10.60 5.48
CA LEU A 34 9.57 -12.02 5.24
C LEU A 34 8.16 -12.47 5.62
N ASP A 35 7.51 -11.81 6.58
CA ASP A 35 6.12 -12.08 6.98
C ASP A 35 5.11 -11.89 5.85
N ARG A 36 5.48 -11.15 4.80
CA ARG A 36 4.64 -10.89 3.62
C ARG A 36 5.16 -11.54 2.34
N TYR A 37 6.23 -12.32 2.48
CA TYR A 37 6.77 -13.16 1.43
C TYR A 37 6.40 -14.59 1.77
N THR A 38 5.15 -14.99 1.52
CA THR A 38 4.65 -16.34 1.84
C THR A 38 3.76 -16.82 0.70
N PRO A 39 3.35 -18.11 0.64
CA PRO A 39 2.50 -18.57 -0.46
C PRO A 39 1.19 -17.79 -0.58
N LYS A 40 0.63 -17.34 0.55
CA LYS A 40 -0.60 -16.53 0.61
C LYS A 40 -0.49 -15.17 -0.08
N HIS A 41 0.72 -14.60 -0.14
CA HIS A 41 0.98 -13.28 -0.69
C HIS A 41 1.43 -13.33 -2.16
N LEU A 42 1.64 -14.53 -2.71
CA LEU A 42 2.21 -14.69 -4.06
C LEU A 42 1.34 -14.01 -5.12
N SER A 43 0.04 -14.30 -5.14
CA SER A 43 -0.88 -13.73 -6.13
C SER A 43 -0.99 -12.21 -6.01
N SER A 44 -1.10 -11.66 -4.80
CA SER A 44 -1.17 -10.20 -4.61
C SER A 44 0.13 -9.52 -5.01
N THR A 45 1.29 -10.13 -4.72
CA THR A 45 2.60 -9.55 -5.06
C THR A 45 2.83 -9.58 -6.58
N ILE A 46 2.54 -10.70 -7.26
CA ILE A 46 2.64 -10.79 -8.73
C ILE A 46 1.79 -9.71 -9.39
N LEU A 47 0.50 -9.62 -9.02
CA LEU A 47 -0.39 -8.67 -9.64
C LEU A 47 -0.01 -7.23 -9.31
N SER A 48 0.40 -6.92 -8.07
CA SER A 48 0.85 -5.58 -7.71
C SER A 48 2.06 -5.15 -8.54
N THR A 49 3.05 -6.03 -8.72
CA THR A 49 4.21 -5.76 -9.57
C THR A 49 3.81 -5.58 -11.02
N PHE A 50 2.96 -6.44 -11.56
CA PHE A 50 2.48 -6.35 -12.94
C PHE A 50 1.67 -5.07 -13.21
N PHE A 51 0.74 -4.69 -12.34
CA PHE A 51 -0.07 -3.50 -12.51
C PHE A 51 0.68 -2.19 -12.22
N SER A 52 1.81 -2.25 -11.50
CA SER A 52 2.62 -1.06 -11.20
C SER A 52 3.11 -0.34 -12.46
N GLN A 53 3.32 -1.05 -13.57
CA GLN A 53 3.75 -0.46 -14.84
C GLN A 53 2.69 0.46 -15.48
N PHE A 54 1.42 0.30 -15.09
CA PHE A 54 0.30 1.11 -15.58
C PHE A 54 -0.13 2.20 -14.60
N ASN A 55 0.42 2.20 -13.38
CA ASN A 55 0.03 3.13 -12.32
C ASN A 55 0.75 4.47 -12.47
N ILE A 56 0.15 5.38 -13.23
CA ILE A 56 0.70 6.70 -13.49
C ILE A 56 0.46 7.61 -12.28
N TYR A 57 1.43 8.42 -11.90
CA TYR A 57 1.26 9.48 -10.91
C TYR A 57 2.16 10.67 -11.27
N ASP A 58 1.86 11.86 -10.76
CA ASP A 58 2.66 13.05 -11.06
C ASP A 58 4.01 13.00 -10.33
N GLN A 59 5.08 12.69 -11.05
CA GLN A 59 6.43 12.65 -10.48
C GLN A 59 6.98 14.03 -10.10
N SER A 60 6.38 15.12 -10.58
CA SER A 60 6.78 16.48 -10.23
C SER A 60 6.23 16.91 -8.87
N ASP A 61 5.11 16.33 -8.42
CA ASP A 61 4.56 16.55 -7.08
C ASP A 61 5.23 15.60 -6.07
N GLN A 62 6.00 16.18 -5.16
CA GLN A 62 6.77 15.44 -4.15
C GLN A 62 6.01 15.23 -2.83
N SER A 63 4.73 15.60 -2.76
CA SER A 63 3.91 15.47 -1.54
C SER A 63 3.66 14.01 -1.16
N MET A 64 3.55 13.76 0.13
CA MET A 64 3.26 12.43 0.66
C MET A 64 1.95 11.86 0.12
N ILE A 65 0.89 12.68 0.02
CA ILE A 65 -0.43 12.26 -0.44
C ILE A 65 -0.43 11.77 -1.89
N ASN A 66 0.42 12.35 -2.74
CA ASN A 66 0.59 11.90 -4.13
C ASN A 66 1.08 10.44 -4.17
N GLU A 67 2.10 10.10 -3.39
CA GLU A 67 2.59 8.72 -3.27
C GLU A 67 1.60 7.79 -2.54
N MET A 68 0.93 8.29 -1.49
CA MET A 68 -0.11 7.53 -0.80
C MET A 68 -1.21 7.10 -1.76
N ILE A 69 -1.70 8.02 -2.61
CA ILE A 69 -2.72 7.73 -3.62
C ILE A 69 -2.17 6.76 -4.66
N ALA A 70 -0.92 6.91 -5.11
CA ALA A 70 -0.31 5.96 -6.03
C ALA A 70 -0.31 4.52 -5.46
N PHE A 71 0.05 4.33 -4.18
CA PHE A 71 -0.08 3.02 -3.52
C PHE A 71 -1.54 2.58 -3.37
N GLY A 72 -2.42 3.51 -3.00
CA GLY A 72 -3.85 3.25 -2.81
C GLY A 72 -4.54 2.75 -4.06
N LYS A 73 -4.22 3.32 -5.23
CA LYS A 73 -4.72 2.89 -6.53
C LYS A 73 -4.37 1.43 -6.82
N LEU A 74 -3.10 1.06 -6.62
CA LEU A 74 -2.69 -0.34 -6.80
C LEU A 74 -3.42 -1.27 -5.84
N TYR A 75 -3.47 -0.93 -4.55
CA TYR A 75 -4.17 -1.78 -3.57
C TYR A 75 -5.65 -1.96 -3.87
N TYR A 76 -6.33 -0.89 -4.31
CA TYR A 76 -7.73 -0.95 -4.72
C TYR A 76 -7.92 -1.88 -5.91
N ILE A 77 -7.14 -1.70 -6.98
CA ILE A 77 -7.26 -2.56 -8.17
C ILE A 77 -6.97 -4.03 -7.83
N ILE A 78 -5.95 -4.30 -7.02
CA ILE A 78 -5.63 -5.67 -6.62
C ILE A 78 -6.73 -6.27 -5.73
N SER A 79 -7.39 -5.50 -4.85
CA SER A 79 -8.53 -6.01 -4.08
C SER A 79 -9.73 -6.35 -4.94
N GLU A 80 -10.01 -5.56 -5.98
CA GLU A 80 -11.10 -5.83 -6.91
C GLU A 80 -10.82 -7.07 -7.79
N ILE A 81 -9.56 -7.31 -8.16
CA ILE A 81 -9.17 -8.48 -8.97
C ILE A 81 -9.10 -9.76 -8.12
N LEU A 82 -8.78 -9.65 -6.83
CA LEU A 82 -8.64 -10.78 -5.90
C LEU A 82 -9.72 -10.78 -4.81
N PRO A 83 -11.02 -10.86 -5.14
CA PRO A 83 -12.11 -10.73 -4.16
C PRO A 83 -12.13 -11.85 -3.10
N CYS A 84 -11.46 -12.97 -3.37
CA CYS A 84 -11.33 -14.10 -2.44
C CYS A 84 -10.12 -13.99 -1.50
N VAL A 85 -9.29 -12.95 -1.63
CA VAL A 85 -8.10 -12.73 -0.80
C VAL A 85 -8.40 -11.62 0.19
N ASN A 86 -8.17 -11.88 1.47
CA ASN A 86 -8.42 -10.89 2.51
C ASN A 86 -7.55 -9.64 2.32
N HIS A 87 -8.12 -8.46 2.58
CA HIS A 87 -7.44 -7.17 2.47
C HIS A 87 -6.14 -7.11 3.27
N ASN A 88 -6.07 -7.72 4.45
CA ASN A 88 -4.84 -7.76 5.24
C ASN A 88 -3.68 -8.44 4.46
N ILE A 89 -3.96 -9.46 3.64
CA ILE A 89 -2.95 -10.12 2.81
C ILE A 89 -2.56 -9.25 1.61
N ILE A 90 -3.51 -8.58 0.98
CA ILE A 90 -3.26 -7.69 -0.16
C ILE A 90 -2.40 -6.49 0.26
N LEU A 91 -2.77 -5.87 1.38
CA LEU A 91 -2.10 -4.71 1.95
C LEU A 91 -0.81 -5.09 2.68
N GLY A 92 -0.65 -6.37 3.01
CA GLY A 92 0.55 -6.88 3.62
C GLY A 92 0.65 -6.56 5.11
N TYR A 93 -0.39 -6.90 5.87
CA TYR A 93 -0.46 -6.82 7.31
C TYR A 93 -0.79 -8.18 7.90
N SER A 94 -0.24 -8.45 9.09
CA SER A 94 -0.81 -9.51 9.93
C SER A 94 -2.27 -9.18 10.23
N LEU A 95 -3.09 -10.19 10.50
CA LEU A 95 -4.50 -9.92 10.83
C LEU A 95 -4.60 -9.01 12.06
N GLU A 96 -3.77 -9.24 13.08
CA GLU A 96 -3.72 -8.40 14.29
C GLU A 96 -3.35 -6.94 13.99
N ASP A 97 -2.31 -6.70 13.18
CA ASP A 97 -1.94 -5.33 12.80
C ASP A 97 -3.03 -4.68 11.96
N PHE A 98 -3.71 -5.44 11.09
CA PHE A 98 -4.80 -4.94 10.26
C PHE A 98 -6.03 -4.55 11.10
N ASP A 99 -6.43 -5.39 12.06
CA ASP A 99 -7.52 -5.08 12.97
C ASP A 99 -7.16 -3.84 13.80
N ARG A 100 -5.90 -3.75 14.28
CA ARG A 100 -5.41 -2.60 15.05
C ARG A 100 -5.50 -1.28 14.27
N ILE A 101 -5.11 -1.27 12.99
CA ILE A 101 -5.20 -0.04 12.19
C ILE A 101 -6.65 0.36 11.93
N GLN A 102 -7.55 -0.60 11.73
CA GLN A 102 -8.98 -0.34 11.57
C GLN A 102 -9.60 0.25 12.84
N GLU A 103 -9.30 -0.33 14.01
CA GLU A 103 -9.75 0.18 15.31
C GLU A 103 -9.25 1.61 15.62
N ASN A 104 -8.15 2.03 14.99
CA ASN A 104 -7.50 3.32 15.24
C ASN A 104 -7.56 4.27 14.03
N GLU A 105 -8.42 3.98 13.05
CA GLU A 105 -8.48 4.68 11.76
C GLU A 105 -8.63 6.21 11.93
N ALA A 106 -9.62 6.64 12.71
CA ALA A 106 -9.88 8.06 12.95
C ALA A 106 -8.71 8.78 13.63
N PHE A 107 -8.02 8.10 14.56
CA PHE A 107 -6.83 8.61 15.22
C PHE A 107 -5.65 8.75 14.24
N ILE A 108 -5.39 7.72 13.42
CA ILE A 108 -4.33 7.74 12.40
C ILE A 108 -4.57 8.89 11.42
N TYR A 109 -5.78 9.01 10.87
CA TYR A 109 -6.12 10.10 9.95
C TYR A 109 -5.94 11.47 10.61
N SER A 110 -6.46 11.65 11.84
CA SER A 110 -6.31 12.89 12.59
C SER A 110 -4.84 13.26 12.82
N TYR A 111 -3.98 12.29 13.11
CA TYR A 111 -2.55 12.50 13.25
C TYR A 111 -1.92 13.05 11.96
N PHE A 112 -2.29 12.49 10.79
CA PHE A 112 -1.78 12.98 9.49
C PHE A 112 -2.22 14.42 9.21
N ILE A 113 -3.44 14.79 9.56
CA ILE A 113 -3.96 16.15 9.39
C ILE A 113 -3.27 17.13 10.35
N GLN A 114 -3.23 16.82 11.65
CA GLN A 114 -2.69 17.71 12.69
C GLN A 114 -1.19 17.99 12.51
N ASN A 115 -0.45 17.02 11.95
CA ASN A 115 0.97 17.14 11.70
C ASN A 115 1.29 17.57 10.24
N GLU A 116 0.28 18.00 9.48
CA GLU A 116 0.40 18.48 8.10
C GLU A 116 1.18 17.51 7.19
N LEU A 117 1.00 16.20 7.40
CA LEU A 117 1.82 15.17 6.75
C LEU A 117 1.45 14.96 5.28
N LEU A 118 0.16 15.08 4.95
CA LEU A 118 -0.34 14.81 3.59
C LEU A 118 0.42 15.62 2.54
N PHE A 119 0.64 16.91 2.77
CA PHE A 119 1.31 17.80 1.82
C PHE A 119 2.82 17.94 2.06
N ASN A 120 3.37 17.16 2.98
CA ASN A 120 4.80 17.19 3.28
C ASN A 120 5.62 16.60 2.12
N GLN A 121 6.66 17.32 1.69
CA GLN A 121 7.50 16.94 0.55
C GLN A 121 8.87 16.39 0.96
N LYS A 122 9.21 16.39 2.24
CA LYS A 122 10.53 15.97 2.72
C LYS A 122 10.65 14.45 2.68
N GLU A 123 11.55 13.95 1.85
CA GLU A 123 11.80 12.52 1.68
C GLU A 123 12.06 11.78 3.01
N GLU A 124 12.89 12.35 3.88
CA GLU A 124 13.18 11.82 5.21
C GLU A 124 11.94 11.68 6.13
N VAL A 125 10.90 12.48 5.88
CA VAL A 125 9.62 12.41 6.59
C VAL A 125 8.75 11.34 5.93
N LYS A 126 8.62 11.35 4.60
CA LYS A 126 7.83 10.36 3.84
C LYS A 126 8.23 8.93 4.16
N LYS A 127 9.54 8.64 4.19
CA LYS A 127 10.08 7.31 4.52
C LYS A 127 9.59 6.77 5.86
N LYS A 128 9.28 7.64 6.84
CA LYS A 128 8.77 7.18 8.14
C LYS A 128 7.37 6.57 8.03
N TYR A 129 6.56 7.00 7.08
CA TYR A 129 5.16 6.61 6.95
C TYR A 129 4.88 5.70 5.74
N LEU A 130 5.72 5.79 4.70
CA LEU A 130 5.55 5.05 3.45
C LEU A 130 6.49 3.84 3.32
N ASP A 131 7.69 3.85 3.93
CA ASP A 131 8.65 2.77 3.72
C ASP A 131 8.39 1.54 4.60
N GLU A 132 9.11 0.48 4.24
CA GLU A 132 9.17 -0.77 4.96
C GLU A 132 9.80 -0.63 6.33
N ARG A 133 8.96 -0.70 7.36
CA ARG A 133 9.34 -0.60 8.77
C ARG A 133 8.50 -1.56 9.61
N PRO A 134 9.03 -2.05 10.75
CA PRO A 134 8.23 -2.89 11.66
C PRO A 134 7.06 -2.11 12.28
N LYS A 135 7.27 -0.83 12.63
CA LYS A 135 6.28 0.05 13.27
C LYS A 135 6.46 1.51 12.84
N THR A 136 5.40 2.32 12.94
CA THR A 136 5.41 3.78 12.75
C THR A 136 5.47 4.48 14.11
N PHE A 137 6.66 4.52 14.70
CA PHE A 137 6.88 5.02 16.07
C PHE A 137 6.48 6.47 16.30
N GLU A 138 6.46 7.28 15.24
CA GLU A 138 6.03 8.67 15.26
C GLU A 138 4.56 8.80 15.69
N ILE A 139 3.72 7.81 15.34
CA ILE A 139 2.31 7.74 15.75
C ILE A 139 2.18 7.00 17.08
N SER A 140 2.64 5.74 17.10
CA SER A 140 2.60 4.87 18.27
C SER A 140 3.35 3.56 17.97
N SER A 141 3.93 2.94 19.01
CA SER A 141 4.56 1.61 18.91
C SER A 141 3.59 0.49 18.50
N GLN A 142 2.28 0.73 18.54
CA GLN A 142 1.25 -0.23 18.13
C GLN A 142 0.94 -0.18 16.64
N ILE A 143 1.22 0.93 15.95
CA ILE A 143 0.89 1.11 14.55
C ILE A 143 1.97 0.49 13.66
N PRO A 144 1.63 -0.41 12.72
CA PRO A 144 2.60 -1.01 11.79
C PRO A 144 3.24 0.04 10.87
N GLY A 145 4.34 -0.33 10.21
CA GLY A 145 4.92 0.47 9.13
C GLY A 145 3.99 0.58 7.92
N ARG A 146 4.38 1.35 6.89
CA ARG A 146 3.58 1.58 5.66
C ARG A 146 2.19 2.15 5.87
N ILE A 147 1.94 2.76 7.03
CA ILE A 147 0.60 3.24 7.40
C ILE A 147 0.08 4.30 6.42
N GLY A 148 0.95 5.11 5.81
CA GLY A 148 0.56 6.06 4.78
C GLY A 148 0.03 5.36 3.52
N ARG A 149 0.55 4.19 3.16
CA ARG A 149 0.04 3.41 2.02
C ARG A 149 -1.35 2.84 2.31
N TRP A 150 -1.60 2.38 3.52
CA TRP A 150 -2.93 1.94 3.94
C TRP A 150 -3.93 3.09 3.92
N LEU A 151 -3.54 4.26 4.44
CA LEU A 151 -4.40 5.44 4.43
C LEU A 151 -4.69 5.91 3.00
N GLY A 152 -3.71 5.84 2.10
CA GLY A 152 -3.91 6.06 0.67
C GLY A 152 -4.93 5.11 0.05
N TYR A 153 -4.91 3.83 0.43
CA TYR A 153 -5.93 2.86 0.03
C TYR A 153 -7.32 3.25 0.53
N GLN A 154 -7.48 3.65 1.80
CA GLN A 154 -8.78 4.10 2.32
C GLN A 154 -9.33 5.31 1.55
N ILE A 155 -8.48 6.29 1.24
CA ILE A 155 -8.85 7.47 0.45
C ILE A 155 -9.32 7.06 -0.96
N VAL A 156 -8.57 6.18 -1.62
CA VAL A 156 -8.91 5.71 -2.98
C VAL A 156 -10.19 4.87 -2.96
N SER A 157 -10.38 3.99 -1.99
CA SER A 157 -11.61 3.20 -1.84
C SER A 157 -12.82 4.12 -1.67
N SER A 158 -12.75 5.12 -0.78
CA SER A 158 -13.80 6.12 -0.57
C SER A 158 -14.11 6.93 -1.83
N PHE A 159 -13.08 7.26 -2.62
CA PHE A 159 -13.27 7.89 -3.93
C PHE A 159 -14.02 6.96 -4.90
N MET A 160 -13.60 5.71 -5.02
CA MET A 160 -14.18 4.76 -5.97
C MET A 160 -15.62 4.40 -5.64
N GLU A 161 -16.03 4.38 -4.36
CA GLU A 161 -17.41 4.14 -3.94
C GLU A 161 -18.42 5.15 -4.51
N SER A 162 -18.00 6.39 -4.73
CA SER A 162 -18.88 7.48 -5.21
C SER A 162 -18.56 7.96 -6.63
N SER A 163 -17.44 7.50 -7.19
CA SER A 163 -17.02 7.84 -8.55
C SER A 163 -17.67 6.94 -9.61
N SER A 164 -17.62 7.38 -10.87
CA SER A 164 -17.94 6.55 -12.03
C SER A 164 -16.70 6.08 -12.79
N TYR A 165 -15.53 6.08 -12.13
CA TYR A 165 -14.27 5.72 -12.77
C TYR A 165 -14.23 4.23 -13.10
N SER A 166 -13.70 3.91 -14.27
CA SER A 166 -13.18 2.58 -14.57
C SER A 166 -11.83 2.35 -13.91
N TYR A 167 -11.41 1.09 -13.85
CA TYR A 167 -10.10 0.70 -13.32
C TYR A 167 -8.93 1.27 -14.12
N GLU A 168 -9.07 1.37 -15.44
CA GLU A 168 -8.09 2.00 -16.31
C GLU A 168 -7.99 3.50 -16.04
N GLU A 169 -9.12 4.20 -15.98
CA GLU A 169 -9.15 5.63 -15.64
C GLU A 169 -8.52 5.91 -14.28
N LEU A 170 -8.76 5.03 -13.29
CA LEU A 170 -8.11 5.16 -11.97
C LEU A 170 -6.59 5.06 -12.11
N LEU A 171 -6.07 4.03 -12.78
CA LEU A 171 -4.62 3.82 -12.94
C LEU A 171 -3.94 4.98 -13.69
N LEU A 172 -4.62 5.54 -14.71
CA LEU A 172 -4.11 6.64 -15.53
C LEU A 172 -4.29 8.04 -14.92
N GLU A 173 -5.12 8.19 -13.87
CA GLU A 173 -5.33 9.47 -13.20
C GLU A 173 -4.09 9.89 -12.40
N SER A 174 -3.39 10.91 -12.89
CA SER A 174 -2.17 11.44 -12.28
C SER A 174 -2.42 12.59 -11.31
N ASP A 175 -3.61 13.21 -11.34
CA ASP A 175 -3.98 14.29 -10.41
C ASP A 175 -4.51 13.71 -9.10
N TYR A 176 -3.63 13.56 -8.11
CA TYR A 176 -4.01 13.10 -6.77
C TYR A 176 -5.03 14.04 -6.11
N SER A 177 -5.04 15.34 -6.43
CA SER A 177 -5.95 16.30 -5.80
C SER A 177 -7.39 15.97 -6.16
N LYS A 178 -7.63 15.56 -7.41
CA LYS A 178 -8.96 15.13 -7.87
C LYS A 178 -9.48 13.95 -7.06
N ILE A 179 -8.64 12.92 -6.87
CA ILE A 179 -8.98 11.74 -6.05
C ILE A 179 -9.19 12.15 -4.59
N PHE A 180 -8.22 12.85 -4.00
CA PHE A 180 -8.25 13.21 -2.58
C PHE A 180 -9.47 14.07 -2.22
N TYR A 181 -9.67 15.19 -2.92
CA TYR A 181 -10.77 16.11 -2.59
C TYR A 181 -12.15 15.55 -2.95
N SER A 182 -12.24 14.68 -3.96
CA SER A 182 -13.51 14.04 -4.32
C SER A 182 -13.83 12.81 -3.47
N SER A 183 -12.84 12.24 -2.77
CA SER A 183 -13.03 11.05 -1.93
C SER A 183 -14.03 11.27 -0.80
N ASN A 184 -14.16 12.50 -0.31
CA ASN A 184 -14.88 12.85 0.92
C ASN A 184 -14.46 12.02 2.14
N TYR A 185 -13.28 11.38 2.09
CA TYR A 185 -12.81 10.46 3.10
C TYR A 185 -12.59 11.18 4.44
N LYS A 186 -13.42 10.81 5.42
CA LYS A 186 -13.41 11.32 6.79
C LYS A 186 -13.85 10.19 7.73
N PRO A 187 -12.89 9.44 8.30
CA PRO A 187 -13.24 8.38 9.24
C PRO A 187 -13.90 8.96 10.50
N ILE A 188 -14.86 8.23 11.04
CA ILE A 188 -15.67 8.59 12.23
C ILE A 188 -15.00 8.05 13.49
#